data_AF-A0A143XGU7-F1
#
_entry.id   AF-A0A143XGU7-F1
#
_cell.length_a   1.000
_cell.length_b   1.000
_cell.length_c   1.000
_cell.angle_alpha   90.00
_cell.angle_beta   90.00
_cell.angle_gamma   90.00
#
_symmetry.space_group_name_H-M   'P 1'
#
loop_
_entity.id
_entity.type
_entity.pdbx_description
1 polymer ?
#
loop_
_entity_poly.entity_id
_entity_poly.type
_entity_poly.pdbx_seq_one_letter_code
_entity_poly.pdbx_strand_id
1 'polypeptide(L)'
;MKLSDISNGPDWVLWVVIILFAALSVLFLSGRGSWLIAGYNTASKEEKAKYNTKKLCRVFGIGMTVITLLLVVTGLFENVLPAEFVYIAAGIILADAIIMIILGNTICKRRQDGKRHTER
;
A
#
# COMPACT_ATOMS: atom_id res chain seq x y z
N MET A 1 -15.39 25.37 -6.40
CA MET A 1 -13.93 25.42 -6.21
C MET A 1 -13.34 24.11 -6.72
N LYS A 2 -12.38 24.17 -7.62
CA LYS A 2 -11.67 23.03 -8.19
C LYS A 2 -10.47 22.67 -7.32
N LEU A 3 -9.89 21.50 -7.55
CA LEU A 3 -8.70 21.05 -6.83
C LEU A 3 -7.50 21.98 -7.08
N SER A 4 -7.36 22.48 -8.31
CA SER A 4 -6.35 23.49 -8.69
C SER A 4 -6.45 24.78 -7.87
N ASP A 5 -7.65 25.17 -7.43
CA ASP A 5 -7.86 26.43 -6.69
C ASP A 5 -7.32 26.37 -5.25
N ILE A 6 -7.06 25.16 -4.73
CA ILE A 6 -6.53 24.93 -3.37
C ILE A 6 -5.14 24.30 -3.37
N SER A 7 -4.65 23.86 -4.53
CA SER A 7 -3.28 23.35 -4.72
C SER A 7 -2.32 24.52 -4.87
N ASN A 8 -1.60 24.86 -3.79
CA ASN A 8 -0.67 26.00 -3.76
C ASN A 8 0.80 25.58 -3.94
N GLY A 9 1.05 24.28 -4.17
CA GLY A 9 2.39 23.72 -4.34
C GLY A 9 2.76 23.57 -5.82
N PRO A 10 4.06 23.45 -6.14
CA PRO A 10 4.48 23.15 -7.51
C PRO A 10 4.01 21.75 -7.96
N ASP A 11 3.31 21.66 -9.09
CA ASP A 11 2.74 20.40 -9.61
C ASP A 11 3.77 19.29 -9.80
N TRP A 12 5.02 19.65 -10.13
CA TRP A 12 6.11 18.68 -10.30
C TRP A 12 6.38 17.85 -9.04
N VAL A 13 6.08 18.39 -7.85
CA VAL A 13 6.22 17.65 -6.57
C VAL A 13 5.29 16.45 -6.55
N LEU A 14 4.04 16.61 -6.99
CA LEU A 14 3.07 15.51 -7.05
C LEU A 14 3.56 14.40 -7.98
N TRP A 15 4.11 14.76 -9.15
CA TRP A 15 4.65 13.80 -10.10
C TRP A 15 5.85 13.02 -9.57
N VAL A 16 6.75 13.68 -8.82
CA VAL A 16 7.86 13.01 -8.13
C VAL A 16 7.33 11.99 -7.11
N VAL A 17 6.31 12.35 -6.33
CA VAL A 17 5.66 11.43 -5.37
C VAL A 17 5.00 10.25 -6.09
N ILE A 18 4.31 10.49 -7.22
CA ILE A 18 3.70 9.43 -8.04
C ILE A 18 4.76 8.44 -8.53
N ILE A 19 5.88 8.93 -9.07
CA ILE A 19 6.98 8.07 -9.56
C ILE A 19 7.57 7.24 -8.42
N LEU A 20 7.77 7.85 -7.25
CA LEU A 20 8.24 7.14 -6.06
C LEU A 20 7.28 6.02 -5.64
N PHE A 21 5.99 6.32 -5.56
CA PHE A 21 4.96 5.35 -5.16
C PHE A 21 4.80 4.23 -6.19
N ALA A 22 4.89 4.54 -7.48
CA ALA A 22 4.91 3.55 -8.55
C ALA A 22 6.12 2.61 -8.44
N ALA A 23 7.32 3.15 -8.19
CA ALA A 23 8.52 2.34 -7.98
C ALA A 23 8.40 1.43 -6.75
N LEU A 24 7.85 1.95 -5.64
CA LEU A 24 7.56 1.16 -4.44
C LEU A 24 6.52 0.06 -4.71
N SER A 25 5.46 0.36 -5.44
CA SER A 25 4.45 -0.62 -5.85
C SER A 25 5.11 -1.79 -6.59
N VAL A 26 5.93 -1.51 -7.61
CA VAL A 26 6.65 -2.55 -8.37
C VAL A 26 7.57 -3.36 -7.45
N LEU A 27 8.32 -2.69 -6.56
CA LEU A 27 9.20 -3.36 -5.59
C LEU A 27 8.42 -4.31 -4.66
N PHE A 28 7.26 -3.90 -4.17
CA PHE A 28 6.41 -4.71 -3.31
C PHE A 28 5.73 -5.86 -4.07
N LEU A 29 5.18 -5.60 -5.25
CA LEU A 29 4.55 -6.62 -6.10
C LEU A 29 5.54 -7.71 -6.54
N SER A 30 6.81 -7.35 -6.73
CA SER A 30 7.90 -8.30 -6.99
C SER A 30 8.20 -9.23 -5.80
N GLY A 31 7.65 -8.95 -4.62
CA GLY A 31 7.85 -9.72 -3.39
C GLY A 31 9.14 -9.37 -2.64
N ARG A 32 9.90 -8.36 -3.10
CA ARG A 32 11.23 -8.02 -2.55
C ARG A 32 11.16 -6.98 -1.44
N GLY A 33 10.16 -6.11 -1.42
CA GLY A 33 10.07 -4.97 -0.47
C GLY A 33 9.81 -5.28 1.01
N SER A 34 9.94 -6.53 1.49
CA SER A 34 9.51 -6.87 2.87
C SER A 34 10.26 -6.12 3.97
N TRP A 35 11.49 -5.68 3.71
CA TRP A 35 12.29 -4.92 4.69
C TRP A 35 11.73 -3.52 4.95
N LEU A 36 10.90 -2.98 4.05
CA LEU A 36 10.23 -1.68 4.23
C LEU A 36 8.97 -1.78 5.11
N ILE A 37 8.48 -3.00 5.36
CA ILE A 37 7.30 -3.22 6.20
C ILE A 37 7.76 -3.17 7.66
N ALA A 38 7.69 -2.01 8.30
CA ALA A 38 8.26 -1.77 9.62
C ALA A 38 7.88 -2.85 10.66
N GLY A 39 6.59 -3.14 10.82
CA GLY A 39 6.11 -4.16 11.78
C GLY A 39 6.57 -5.58 11.47
N TYR A 40 6.85 -5.90 10.20
CA TYR A 40 7.46 -7.18 9.83
C TYR A 40 8.98 -7.12 10.02
N ASN A 41 9.65 -6.03 9.67
CA ASN A 41 11.10 -5.87 9.73
C ASN A 41 11.65 -5.88 11.16
N THR A 42 10.92 -5.26 12.11
CA THR A 42 11.28 -5.24 13.54
C THR A 42 10.90 -6.52 14.29
N ALA A 43 10.10 -7.40 13.68
CA ALA A 43 9.69 -8.66 14.30
C ALA A 43 10.88 -9.63 14.45
N SER A 44 10.81 -10.49 15.49
CA SER A 44 11.77 -11.56 15.70
C SER A 44 11.76 -12.56 14.54
N LYS A 45 12.80 -13.40 14.43
CA LYS A 45 12.87 -14.44 13.39
C LYS A 45 11.68 -15.40 13.47
N GLU A 46 11.26 -15.75 14.68
CA GLU A 46 10.12 -16.63 14.95
C GLU A 46 8.80 -16.00 14.50
N GLU A 47 8.58 -14.72 14.80
CA GLU A 47 7.38 -14.00 14.35
C GLU A 47 7.36 -13.84 12.83
N LYS A 48 8.49 -13.50 12.20
CA LYS A 48 8.61 -13.42 10.73
C LYS A 48 8.26 -14.73 10.05
N ALA A 49 8.64 -15.88 10.62
CA ALA A 49 8.34 -17.20 10.06
C ALA A 49 6.82 -17.49 9.98
N LYS A 50 6.00 -16.85 10.81
CA LYS A 50 4.54 -16.97 10.78
C LYS A 50 3.91 -16.29 9.56
N TYR A 51 4.63 -15.46 8.82
CA TYR A 51 4.08 -14.75 7.64
C TYR A 51 4.57 -15.35 6.33
N ASN A 52 3.69 -15.33 5.32
CA ASN A 52 4.07 -15.51 3.94
C ASN A 52 4.58 -14.18 3.40
N THR A 53 5.90 -14.01 3.40
CA THR A 53 6.57 -12.76 3.01
C THR A 53 6.18 -12.27 1.61
N LYS A 54 6.08 -13.17 0.63
CA LYS A 54 5.68 -12.78 -0.74
C LYS A 54 4.24 -12.28 -0.79
N LYS A 55 3.32 -12.92 -0.07
CA LYS A 55 1.92 -12.50 -0.01
C LYS A 55 1.77 -11.18 0.72
N LEU A 56 2.49 -11.01 1.83
CA LEU A 56 2.55 -9.76 2.59
C LEU A 56 3.04 -8.61 1.72
N CYS A 57 4.17 -8.77 1.03
CA CYS A 57 4.67 -7.79 0.08
C CYS A 57 3.65 -7.44 -1.00
N ARG A 58 2.99 -8.44 -1.61
CA ARG A 58 1.99 -8.19 -2.66
C ARG A 58 0.77 -7.43 -2.14
N VAL A 59 0.29 -7.70 -0.93
CA VAL A 59 -0.82 -6.94 -0.32
C VAL A 59 -0.44 -5.46 -0.19
N PHE A 60 0.75 -5.17 0.36
CA PHE A 60 1.24 -3.79 0.46
C PHE A 60 1.47 -3.15 -0.92
N GLY A 61 1.93 -3.92 -1.90
CA GLY A 61 2.09 -3.46 -3.28
C GLY A 61 0.77 -3.13 -3.97
N ILE A 62 -0.28 -3.91 -3.72
CA ILE A 62 -1.62 -3.65 -4.25
C ILE A 62 -2.17 -2.34 -3.66
N GLY A 63 -2.15 -2.15 -2.34
CA GLY A 63 -2.64 -0.90 -1.75
C GLY A 63 -1.80 0.30 -2.18
N MET A 64 -0.47 0.16 -2.27
CA MET A 64 0.39 1.20 -2.85
C MET A 64 0.01 1.55 -4.30
N THR A 65 -0.42 0.57 -5.10
CA THR A 65 -0.91 0.79 -6.46
C THR A 65 -2.23 1.57 -6.46
N VAL A 66 -3.17 1.24 -5.56
CA VAL A 66 -4.44 1.96 -5.42
C VAL A 66 -4.18 3.43 -5.10
N ILE A 67 -3.30 3.70 -4.13
CA ILE A 67 -2.91 5.08 -3.78
C ILE A 67 -2.24 5.78 -4.97
N THR A 68 -1.33 5.09 -5.68
CA THR A 68 -0.67 5.64 -6.87
C THR A 68 -1.67 6.05 -7.95
N LEU A 69 -2.64 5.18 -8.26
CA LEU A 69 -3.67 5.47 -9.27
C LEU A 69 -4.57 6.63 -8.84
N LEU A 70 -4.92 6.70 -7.56
CA LEU A 70 -5.69 7.83 -7.03
C LEU A 70 -4.92 9.15 -7.19
N LEU A 71 -3.62 9.16 -6.89
CA LEU A 71 -2.77 10.34 -7.08
C LEU A 71 -2.64 10.74 -8.56
N VAL A 72 -2.52 9.77 -9.47
CA VAL A 72 -2.50 10.02 -10.92
C VAL A 72 -3.82 10.66 -11.37
N VAL A 73 -4.96 10.15 -10.91
CA VAL A 73 -6.28 10.73 -11.21
C VAL A 73 -6.37 12.15 -10.67
N THR A 74 -5.94 12.41 -9.44
CA THR A 74 -5.95 13.78 -8.90
C THR A 74 -5.06 14.73 -9.70
N GLY A 75 -3.86 14.31 -10.08
CA GLY A 75 -2.92 15.14 -10.82
C GLY A 75 -3.35 15.41 -12.27
N LEU A 76 -3.92 14.41 -12.96
CA LEU A 76 -4.40 14.58 -14.34
C LEU A 76 -5.66 15.45 -14.42
N PHE A 77 -6.52 15.40 -13.39
CA PHE A 77 -7.84 16.01 -13.42
C PHE A 77 -8.03 17.16 -12.42
N GLU A 78 -6.96 17.73 -11.84
CA GLU A 78 -7.07 18.79 -10.83
C GLU A 78 -7.87 20.03 -11.29
N ASN A 79 -7.83 20.32 -12.59
CA ASN A 79 -8.54 21.44 -13.23
C ASN A 79 -10.04 21.16 -13.47
N VAL A 80 -10.49 19.94 -13.18
CA VAL A 80 -11.87 19.47 -13.40
C VAL A 80 -12.48 18.96 -12.10
N LEU A 81 -11.70 18.29 -11.24
CA LEU A 81 -12.17 17.71 -10.00
C LEU A 81 -12.59 18.81 -8.99
N PRO A 82 -13.72 18.63 -8.30
CA PRO A 82 -14.13 19.53 -7.23
C PRO A 82 -13.18 19.41 -6.03
N ALA A 83 -12.95 20.50 -5.31
CA ALA A 83 -12.11 20.51 -4.11
C ALA A 83 -12.58 19.50 -3.04
N GLU A 84 -13.88 19.22 -2.96
CA GLU A 84 -14.46 18.23 -2.05
C GLU A 84 -13.94 16.79 -2.30
N PHE A 85 -13.41 16.53 -3.50
CA PHE A 85 -12.79 15.24 -3.85
C PHE A 85 -11.64 14.88 -2.90
N VAL A 86 -10.96 15.86 -2.29
CA VAL A 86 -9.91 15.62 -1.30
C VAL A 86 -10.41 14.77 -0.13
N TYR A 87 -11.63 15.01 0.36
CA TYR A 87 -12.20 14.24 1.47
C TYR A 87 -12.51 12.80 1.05
N ILE A 88 -12.98 12.61 -0.18
CA ILE A 88 -13.22 11.28 -0.75
C ILE A 88 -11.90 10.53 -0.93
N ALA A 89 -10.89 11.18 -1.51
CA ALA A 89 -9.57 10.62 -1.71
C ALA A 89 -8.92 10.23 -0.37
N ALA A 90 -9.00 11.10 0.64
CA ALA A 90 -8.54 10.80 1.99
C ALA A 90 -9.28 9.60 2.61
N GLY A 91 -10.59 9.51 2.42
CA GLY A 91 -11.40 8.37 2.86
C GLY A 91 -10.98 7.06 2.19
N ILE A 92 -10.69 7.07 0.89
CA ILE A 92 -10.20 5.90 0.15
C ILE A 92 -8.83 5.46 0.67
N ILE A 93 -7.90 6.41 0.88
CA ILE A 93 -6.55 6.11 1.40
C ILE A 93 -6.65 5.49 2.80
N LEU A 94 -7.52 6.03 3.67
CA LEU A 94 -7.74 5.50 5.00
C LEU A 94 -8.33 4.07 4.96
N ALA A 95 -9.34 3.85 4.11
CA ALA A 95 -9.94 2.54 3.93
C ALA A 95 -8.93 1.52 3.39
N ASP A 96 -8.12 1.89 2.39
CA ASP A 96 -7.06 1.06 1.83
C ASP A 96 -6.02 0.69 2.90
N ALA A 97 -5.58 1.65 3.72
CA ALA A 97 -4.67 1.41 4.83
C ALA A 97 -5.24 0.41 5.84
N ILE A 98 -6.52 0.56 6.23
CA ILE A 98 -7.20 -0.37 7.14
C ILE A 98 -7.27 -1.77 6.53
N ILE A 99 -7.67 -1.88 5.25
CA ILE A 99 -7.75 -3.15 4.53
C ILE A 99 -6.37 -3.83 4.47
N MET A 100 -5.31 -3.09 4.12
CA MET A 100 -3.94 -3.61 4.09
C MET A 100 -3.51 -4.18 5.44
N ILE A 101 -3.80 -3.48 6.54
CA ILE A 101 -3.48 -3.95 7.90
C ILE A 101 -4.25 -5.23 8.22
N ILE A 102 -5.56 -5.27 7.95
CA ILE A 102 -6.39 -6.45 8.17
C ILE A 102 -5.86 -7.64 7.36
N LEU A 103 -5.62 -7.46 6.06
CA LEU A 103 -5.12 -8.51 5.16
C LEU A 103 -3.71 -8.98 5.56
N GLY A 104 -2.85 -8.06 5.99
CA GLY A 104 -1.51 -8.34 6.51
C GLY A 104 -1.55 -9.22 7.77
N ASN A 105 -2.48 -8.94 8.68
CA ASN A 105 -2.59 -9.63 9.95
C ASN A 105 -3.41 -10.94 9.90
N THR A 106 -4.25 -11.11 8.88
CA THR A 106 -5.13 -12.28 8.72
C THR A 106 -4.62 -13.21 7.61
N ILE A 107 -4.73 -12.77 6.36
CA ILE A 107 -4.54 -13.57 5.14
C ILE A 107 -3.06 -13.82 4.82
N CYS A 108 -2.16 -12.96 5.29
CA CYS A 108 -0.72 -13.09 5.05
C CYS A 108 0.00 -13.95 6.09
N LYS A 109 -0.67 -14.37 7.17
CA LYS A 109 -0.13 -15.41 8.06
C LYS A 109 -0.12 -16.75 7.33
N ARG A 110 0.96 -17.51 7.45
CA ARG A 110 1.01 -18.91 7.02
C ARG A 110 0.04 -19.66 7.91
N ARG A 111 -0.93 -20.35 7.31
CA ARG A 111 -1.63 -21.41 8.02
C ARG A 111 -0.61 -22.49 8.39
N GLN A 112 -0.68 -23.00 9.62
CA GLN A 112 0.04 -24.22 9.99
C GLN A 112 -0.65 -25.45 9.35
N ASP A 113 -0.80 -25.43 8.03
CA ASP A 113 -1.33 -26.57 7.28
C ASP A 113 -0.14 -27.54 7.08
N GLY A 114 0.04 -28.51 7.99
CA GLY A 114 0.90 -29.66 7.72
C GLY A 114 1.81 -30.24 8.81
N LYS A 115 1.83 -29.75 10.06
CA LYS A 115 2.57 -30.43 11.15
C LYS A 115 1.72 -31.47 11.91
N ARG A 116 1.01 -32.36 11.22
CA ARG A 116 0.28 -33.47 11.88
C ARG A 116 0.50 -34.86 11.26
N HIS A 117 1.50 -35.06 10.40
CA HIS A 117 1.73 -36.38 9.78
C HIS A 117 3.19 -36.85 9.65
N THR A 118 4.15 -36.29 10.39
CA THR A 118 5.54 -36.80 10.36
C THR A 118 6.14 -37.04 11.74
N GLU A 119 5.28 -37.34 12.73
CA GLU A 119 5.69 -37.90 14.02
C GLU A 119 4.71 -39.02 14.40
N ARG A 120 4.75 -40.13 13.64
CA ARG A 120 4.37 -41.48 14.07
C ARG A 120 5.26 -42.48 13.35
#